data_AF-H8YFI3-F1
#
_entry.id   AF-H8YFI3-F1
#
_cell.length_a   1.000
_cell.length_b   1.000
_cell.length_c   1.000
_cell.angle_alpha   90.00
_cell.angle_beta   90.00
_cell.angle_gamma   90.00
#
_symmetry.space_group_name_H-M   'P 1'
#
loop_
_entity.id
_entity.type
_entity.pdbx_description
1 polymer ?
#
loop_
_entity_poly.entity_id
_entity_poly.type
_entity_poly.pdbx_seq_one_letter_code
_entity_poly.pdbx_strand_id
1 'polypeptide(L)' 'FGQGFTSLFSDLAPALGSLHAAKVLHSMLLENVLRAPMTMFDTTPVGRILSRFSKDVESVDQKMPQVINDCIWCAFEVLA' A
#
# COMPACT_ATOMS: atom_id res chain seq x y z
N PHE A 1 15.74 20.24 17.50
CA PHE A 1 14.71 19.29 17.97
C PHE A 1 13.69 18.95 16.88
N GLY A 2 13.12 19.92 16.14
CA GLY A 2 12.14 19.64 15.07
C GLY A 2 12.61 18.70 13.95
N GLN A 3 13.85 18.88 13.42
CA GLN A 3 14.39 18.05 12.33
C GLN A 3 14.50 16.55 12.66
N GLY A 4 14.77 16.19 13.92
CA GLY A 4 14.83 14.78 14.32
C GLY A 4 13.45 14.14 14.46
N PHE A 5 12.44 14.93 14.79
CA PHE A 5 11.06 14.46 14.90
C PHE A 5 10.44 14.26 13.51
N THR A 6 10.71 15.17 12.57
CA THR A 6 10.24 15.05 11.18
C THR A 6 10.83 13.84 10.49
N SER A 7 12.13 13.56 10.67
CA SER A 7 12.78 12.40 10.06
C SER A 7 12.26 11.06 10.58
N LEU A 8 11.89 10.98 11.87
CA LEU A 8 11.29 9.78 12.43
C LEU A 8 9.88 9.54 11.87
N PHE A 9 9.08 10.60 11.74
CA PHE A 9 7.72 10.47 11.20
C PHE A 9 7.70 10.16 9.70
N SER A 10 8.59 10.77 8.91
CA SER A 10 8.71 10.55 7.46
C SER A 10 9.03 9.11 7.09
N ASP A 11 9.82 8.43 7.93
CA ASP A 11 10.24 7.05 7.67
C ASP A 11 9.29 6.02 8.30
N LEU A 12 8.77 6.30 9.50
CA LEU A 12 7.93 5.36 10.25
C LEU A 12 6.49 5.30 9.71
N ALA A 13 5.90 6.44 9.35
CA ALA A 13 4.50 6.47 8.92
C ALA A 13 4.25 5.66 7.63
N PRO A 14 5.08 5.78 6.57
CA PRO A 14 4.94 4.94 5.39
C PRO A 14 5.20 3.47 5.66
N ALA A 15 6.18 3.12 6.50
CA ALA A 15 6.52 1.73 6.81
C ALA A 15 5.40 0.99 7.54
N LEU A 16 4.72 1.66 8.47
CA LEU A 16 3.54 1.09 9.14
C LEU A 16 2.33 1.05 8.19
N GLY A 17 2.17 2.08 7.35
CA GLY A 17 1.13 2.17 6.34
C GLY A 17 1.20 1.06 5.29
N SER A 18 2.39 0.80 4.74
CA SER A 18 2.62 -0.25 3.73
C SER A 18 2.39 -1.64 4.32
N LEU A 19 2.83 -1.90 5.54
CA LEU A 19 2.58 -3.17 6.22
C LEU A 19 1.07 -3.42 6.44
N HIS A 20 0.32 -2.38 6.80
CA HIS A 20 -1.13 -2.47 6.96
C HIS A 20 -1.83 -2.67 5.60
N ALA A 21 -1.46 -1.87 4.60
CA ALA A 21 -2.00 -1.98 3.25
C ALA A 21 -1.76 -3.38 2.65
N ALA A 22 -0.55 -3.93 2.80
CA ALA A 22 -0.22 -5.28 2.35
C ALA A 22 -1.12 -6.34 2.99
N LYS A 23 -1.39 -6.25 4.31
CA LYS A 23 -2.31 -7.17 5.00
C LYS A 23 -3.75 -7.06 4.48
N VAL A 24 -4.27 -5.84 4.33
CA VAL A 24 -5.64 -5.61 3.86
C VAL A 24 -5.81 -6.13 2.44
N LEU A 25 -4.88 -5.76 1.54
CA LEU A 25 -4.87 -6.20 0.15
C LEU A 25 -4.79 -7.73 0.05
N HIS A 26 -3.94 -8.37 0.85
CA HIS A 26 -3.80 -9.83 0.85
C HIS A 26 -5.07 -10.54 1.36
N SER A 27 -5.74 -9.97 2.37
CA SER A 27 -7.01 -10.50 2.87
C SER A 27 -8.12 -10.39 1.83
N MET A 28 -8.23 -9.23 1.15
CA MET A 28 -9.20 -9.03 0.08
C MET A 28 -8.98 -9.98 -1.09
N LEU A 29 -7.71 -10.20 -1.49
CA LEU A 29 -7.37 -11.15 -2.53
C LEU A 29 -7.83 -12.58 -2.14
N LEU A 30 -7.48 -13.01 -0.93
CA LEU A 30 -7.81 -14.36 -0.47
C LEU A 30 -9.33 -14.58 -0.44
N GLU A 31 -10.10 -13.62 0.09
CA GLU A 31 -11.55 -13.70 0.12
C GLU A 31 -12.16 -13.75 -1.29
N ASN A 32 -11.69 -12.89 -2.19
CA ASN A 32 -12.18 -12.84 -3.56
C ASN A 32 -11.85 -14.11 -4.36
N VAL A 33 -10.66 -14.69 -4.14
CA VAL A 33 -10.26 -15.96 -4.76
C VAL A 33 -11.12 -17.10 -4.23
N LEU A 34 -11.35 -17.19 -2.92
CA LEU A 34 -12.19 -18.25 -2.33
C LEU A 34 -13.66 -18.18 -2.77
N ARG A 35 -14.16 -16.99 -3.12
CA ARG A 35 -15.54 -16.78 -3.59
C ARG A 35 -15.70 -16.82 -5.11
N ALA A 36 -14.62 -16.86 -5.88
CA ALA A 36 -14.71 -16.85 -7.33
C ALA A 36 -15.22 -18.20 -7.87
N PRO A 37 -16.10 -18.21 -8.90
CA PRO A 37 -16.56 -19.45 -9.52
C PRO A 37 -15.43 -20.16 -10.26
N MET A 38 -15.41 -21.49 -10.26
CA MET A 38 -14.36 -22.30 -10.91
C MET A 38 -14.12 -21.92 -12.39
N THR A 39 -15.16 -21.49 -13.10
CA THR A 39 -15.09 -21.04 -14.50
C THR A 39 -14.24 -19.78 -14.73
N MET A 40 -14.10 -18.91 -13.72
CA MET A 40 -13.23 -17.72 -13.77
C MET A 40 -11.74 -18.11 -13.73
N PHE A 41 -11.42 -19.25 -13.12
CA PHE A 41 -10.06 -19.79 -13.05
C PHE A 41 -9.59 -20.42 -14.36
N ASP A 42 -10.52 -20.86 -15.21
CA ASP A 42 -10.23 -21.37 -16.56
C ASP A 42 -10.04 -20.23 -17.59
N THR A 43 -10.76 -19.10 -17.43
CA THR A 43 -10.66 -17.94 -18.35
C THR A 43 -9.56 -16.95 -17.95
N THR A 44 -9.26 -16.83 -16.66
CA THR A 44 -8.13 -16.04 -16.14
C THR A 44 -7.31 -16.89 -15.18
N PRO A 45 -6.09 -17.32 -15.56
CA PRO A 45 -5.26 -18.11 -14.66
C PRO A 45 -4.96 -17.29 -13.40
N VAL A 46 -4.95 -17.94 -12.24
CA VAL A 46 -4.63 -17.32 -10.92
C VAL A 46 -3.38 -16.45 -10.99
N GLY A 47 -2.38 -16.86 -11.79
CA GLY A 47 -1.16 -16.10 -12.01
C GLY A 47 -1.35 -14.71 -12.62
N ARG A 48 -2.38 -14.47 -13.44
CA ARG A 48 -2.68 -13.14 -13.99
C ARG A 48 -3.32 -12.22 -12.94
N ILE A 49 -4.19 -12.77 -12.09
CA ILE A 49 -4.78 -12.05 -10.96
C ILE A 49 -3.68 -11.69 -9.97
N LEU A 50 -2.81 -12.66 -9.63
CA LEU A 50 -1.66 -12.44 -8.75
C LEU A 50 -0.69 -11.40 -9.32
N SER A 51 -0.37 -11.46 -10.62
CA SER A 51 0.52 -10.50 -11.27
C SER A 51 -0.05 -9.08 -11.28
N ARG A 52 -1.36 -8.94 -11.47
CA ARG A 52 -2.04 -7.65 -11.45
C ARG A 52 -2.11 -7.08 -10.03
N PHE A 53 -2.42 -7.94 -9.06
CA PHE A 53 -2.38 -7.58 -7.65
C PHE A 53 -0.99 -7.20 -7.16
N SER A 54 0.05 -7.95 -7.54
CA SER A 54 1.44 -7.59 -7.21
C SER A 54 1.83 -6.23 -7.78
N LYS A 55 1.37 -5.89 -8.99
CA LYS A 55 1.56 -4.54 -9.56
C LYS A 55 0.78 -3.47 -8.80
N ASP A 56 -0.43 -3.76 -8.35
CA ASP A 56 -1.22 -2.81 -7.57
C ASP A 56 -0.58 -2.57 -6.18
N VAL A 57 -0.10 -3.63 -5.52
CA VAL A 57 0.67 -3.56 -4.26
C VAL A 57 1.95 -2.76 -4.47
N GLU A 58 2.75 -3.09 -5.49
CA GLU A 58 3.97 -2.36 -5.82
C GLU A 58 3.70 -0.87 -6.09
N SER A 59 2.61 -0.55 -6.79
CA SER A 59 2.24 0.84 -7.05
C SER A 59 1.83 1.57 -5.77
N VAL A 60 1.12 0.91 -4.85
CA VAL A 60 0.79 1.47 -3.54
C VAL A 60 2.05 1.68 -2.72
N ASP A 61 2.95 0.69 -2.65
CA ASP A 61 4.19 0.78 -1.88
C ASP A 61 5.15 1.87 -2.40
N GLN A 62 5.13 2.17 -3.70
CA GLN A 62 5.93 3.26 -4.26
C GLN A 62 5.29 4.65 -4.08
N LYS A 63 3.96 4.76 -4.26
CA LYS A 63 3.27 6.07 -4.24
C LYS A 63 2.91 6.52 -2.83
N MET A 64 2.53 5.58 -1.96
CA MET A 64 2.03 5.89 -0.62
C MET A 64 3.07 6.62 0.25
N PRO A 65 4.37 6.23 0.28
CA PRO A 65 5.39 6.99 1.02
C PRO A 65 5.58 8.40 0.50
N GLN A 66 5.45 8.60 -0.81
CA GLN A 66 5.63 9.90 -1.45
C GLN A 66 4.52 10.87 -1.02
N VAL A 67 3.26 10.43 -1.09
CA VAL A 67 2.11 11.23 -0.65
C VAL A 67 2.17 11.52 0.85
N ILE A 68 2.54 10.54 1.68
CA ILE A 68 2.66 10.73 3.13
C ILE A 68 3.74 11.76 3.46
N ASN A 69 4.90 11.68 2.79
CA ASN A 69 5.96 12.65 2.98
C ASN A 69 5.53 14.06 2.58
N ASP A 70 4.93 14.22 1.41
CA ASP A 70 4.46 15.53 0.94
C ASP A 70 3.44 16.13 1.91
N CYS A 71 2.52 15.32 2.45
CA CYS A 71 1.59 15.77 3.48
C CYS A 71 2.29 16.21 4.79
N ILE A 72 3.29 15.46 5.25
CA ILE A 72 4.06 15.82 6.46
C ILE A 72 4.80 17.13 6.24
N TRP A 73 5.43 17.31 5.08
CA TRP A 73 6.14 18.53 4.71
C TRP A 73 5.20 19.74 4.66
N CYS A 74 4.08 19.65 3.94
CA CYS A 74 3.10 20.74 3.88
C CYS A 74 2.50 21.07 5.25
N ALA A 75 2.21 20.06 6.08
CA ALA A 75 1.69 20.29 7.43
C ALA A 75 2.70 21.04 8.31
N PHE A 76 3.98 20.69 8.23
CA PHE A 76 5.03 21.36 8.98
C PHE A 76 5.26 22.81 8.51
N GLU A 77 5.22 23.07 7.20
CA GLU A 77 5.38 24.41 6.65
C GLU A 77 4.24 25.36 7.04
N VAL A 78 3.01 24.86 7.18
CA VAL A 78 1.86 25.66 7.61
C VAL A 78 1.84 25.87 9.14
N LEU A 79 2.42 24.95 9.91
CA LEU A 79 2.43 24.99 11.39
C LEU A 79 3.65 25.71 11.99
N ALA A 80 4.73 25.92 11.23
CA ALA A 80 5.97 26.59 11.65
C ALA A 80 6.02 28.06 11.21
#